data_AF-A0A1Q7Y996-F1
#
_entry.id   AF-A0A1Q7Y996-F1
#
_cell.length_a   1.000
_cell.length_b   1.000
_cell.length_c   1.000
_cell.angle_alpha   90.00
_cell.angle_beta   90.00
_cell.angle_gamma   90.00
#
_symmetry.space_group_name_H-M   'P 1'
#
loop_
_entity.id
_entity.type
_entity.pdbx_description
1 polymer ?
#
loop_
_entity_poly.entity_id
_entity_poly.type
_entity_poly.pdbx_seq_one_letter_code
_entity_poly.pdbx_strand_id
1 'polypeptide(L)'
;MQAQSRTRTRSSSNSTAAPVVQKPTVQSTAAATAPSNNSPAQSQEYLSPLEREVLDELNLARTQPTQYAAFVDEWRKYYTGKKFARPGRQSITTWDGLAALDECVNFLRSATPLPALQSAKGLHLAALDHARDLGTSGITGHRGSDGSMPEARVERFGRWMNSIGETIVYDVDTARAMVINLLIDDGVPGRGHRMNIFNPGYTVAGIAVGSQSSFGAKCVIDFVGGFAEGEAGDHQSGTSRTRQRTP
;
A
#
# COMPACT_ATOMS: atom_id res chain seq x y z
N MET A 1 24.34 -36.45 69.62
CA MET A 1 23.91 -36.60 71.04
C MET A 1 23.25 -35.30 71.48
N GLN A 2 22.16 -35.36 72.25
CA GLN A 2 21.54 -34.29 73.07
C GLN A 2 21.19 -32.95 72.35
N ALA A 3 19.99 -32.35 72.50
CA ALA A 3 19.31 -31.84 73.70
C ALA A 3 20.03 -30.61 74.32
N GLN A 4 19.38 -29.52 74.75
CA GLN A 4 17.93 -29.25 74.89
C GLN A 4 17.59 -27.74 75.00
N SER A 5 16.41 -27.35 74.52
CA SER A 5 15.39 -26.46 75.13
C SER A 5 15.73 -25.26 76.07
N ARG A 6 15.04 -24.12 75.79
CA ARG A 6 14.47 -23.11 76.75
C ARG A 6 15.49 -22.18 77.47
N THR A 7 15.16 -21.02 78.09
CA THR A 7 13.86 -20.34 78.37
C THR A 7 13.97 -18.79 78.46
N ARG A 8 13.03 -18.08 77.80
CA ARG A 8 12.17 -16.95 78.29
C ARG A 8 12.48 -16.24 79.64
N THR A 9 12.53 -14.88 79.68
CA THR A 9 11.63 -13.96 80.48
C THR A 9 11.99 -12.45 80.46
N ARG A 10 10.94 -11.57 80.38
CA ARG A 10 10.80 -10.13 80.83
C ARG A 10 11.82 -9.08 80.31
N SER A 11 11.47 -7.82 79.93
CA SER A 11 10.54 -6.77 80.44
C SER A 11 11.09 -6.03 81.68
N SER A 12 11.12 -4.68 81.80
CA SER A 12 10.57 -3.55 80.99
C SER A 12 11.64 -2.43 80.81
N SER A 13 11.44 -1.12 80.52
CA SER A 13 10.29 -0.20 80.28
C SER A 13 10.76 1.15 79.70
N ASN A 14 9.90 1.84 78.91
CA ASN A 14 9.98 3.25 78.45
C ASN A 14 11.17 3.70 77.57
N SER A 15 11.14 4.83 76.85
CA SER A 15 10.12 5.59 76.08
C SER A 15 10.63 7.02 75.85
N THR A 16 11.06 7.34 74.63
CA THR A 16 11.24 8.72 74.12
C THR A 16 11.05 8.70 72.59
N ALA A 17 10.54 9.79 72.01
CA ALA A 17 10.05 9.82 70.64
C ALA A 17 11.15 9.94 69.57
N ALA A 18 10.82 9.55 68.33
CA ALA A 18 11.75 9.43 67.20
C ALA A 18 11.71 10.64 66.23
N PRO A 19 12.79 10.87 65.46
CA PRO A 19 12.75 11.59 64.19
C PRO A 19 12.50 10.63 63.01
N VAL A 20 11.74 11.08 62.00
CA VAL A 20 11.47 10.31 60.77
C VAL A 20 12.44 10.70 59.66
N VAL A 21 13.14 9.73 59.08
CA VAL A 21 14.02 9.95 57.92
C VAL A 21 13.20 9.95 56.63
N GLN A 22 13.21 11.06 55.90
CA GLN A 22 12.57 11.18 54.59
C GLN A 22 13.46 10.60 53.47
N LYS A 23 12.83 10.08 52.41
CA LYS A 23 13.49 9.44 51.26
C LYS A 23 13.62 10.45 50.10
N PRO A 24 14.71 10.44 49.28
CA PRO A 24 14.94 11.51 48.30
C PRO A 24 13.89 11.61 47.20
N THR A 25 13.51 12.85 46.85
CA THR A 25 12.63 13.18 45.73
C THR A 25 13.41 13.16 44.42
N VAL A 26 12.94 12.40 43.42
CA VAL A 26 13.42 12.51 42.03
C VAL A 26 12.56 13.54 41.30
N GLN A 27 13.18 14.57 40.74
CA GLN A 27 12.47 15.58 39.94
C GLN A 27 12.12 15.00 38.56
N SER A 28 10.83 15.00 38.22
CA SER A 28 10.35 14.63 36.88
C SER A 28 10.16 15.90 36.04
N THR A 29 11.00 16.08 35.03
CA THR A 29 10.86 17.17 34.05
C THR A 29 9.83 16.78 33.00
N ALA A 30 8.56 17.15 33.22
CA ALA A 30 7.49 16.93 32.26
C ALA A 30 7.68 17.81 31.01
N ALA A 31 8.12 17.21 29.91
CA ALA A 31 8.06 17.84 28.59
C ALA A 31 6.59 17.83 28.09
N ALA A 32 6.08 18.98 27.67
CA ALA A 32 4.70 19.11 27.23
C ALA A 32 4.51 18.55 25.80
N THR A 33 3.94 17.36 25.68
CA THR A 33 3.58 16.77 24.38
C THR A 33 2.38 17.52 23.78
N ALA A 34 2.55 18.10 22.59
CA ALA A 34 1.43 18.65 21.82
C ALA A 34 0.48 17.52 21.35
N PRO A 35 -0.83 17.77 21.22
CA PRO A 35 -1.78 16.76 20.79
C PRO A 35 -1.59 16.41 19.30
N SER A 36 -1.32 15.13 19.02
CA SER A 36 -1.27 14.61 17.66
C SER A 36 -2.71 14.38 17.15
N ASN A 37 -3.25 15.37 16.44
CA ASN A 37 -4.62 15.36 15.91
C ASN A 37 -4.79 14.49 14.65
N ASN A 38 -4.26 13.26 14.65
CA ASN A 38 -4.45 12.30 13.56
C ASN A 38 -5.72 11.45 13.78
N SER A 39 -6.89 12.06 13.54
CA SER A 39 -8.17 11.35 13.50
C SER A 39 -8.22 10.40 12.29
N PRO A 40 -8.60 9.11 12.44
CA PRO A 40 -8.56 8.13 11.33
C PRO A 40 -9.38 8.49 10.08
N ALA A 41 -10.39 9.35 10.22
CA ALA A 41 -11.39 9.65 9.18
C ALA A 41 -10.86 10.42 7.96
N GLN A 42 -9.81 11.25 8.10
CA GLN A 42 -9.32 12.09 6.99
C GLN A 42 -8.35 11.39 6.03
N SER A 43 -8.00 10.13 6.32
CA SER A 43 -6.86 9.42 5.71
C SER A 43 -6.99 9.13 4.20
N GLN A 44 -8.19 9.22 3.63
CA GLN A 44 -8.48 8.77 2.25
C GLN A 44 -9.49 9.66 1.49
N GLU A 45 -9.75 10.90 1.91
CA GLU A 45 -10.73 11.78 1.25
C GLU A 45 -10.36 12.10 -0.23
N TYR A 46 -9.09 11.91 -0.62
CA TYR A 46 -8.60 12.09 -1.99
C TYR A 46 -8.87 10.90 -2.93
N LEU A 47 -9.24 9.71 -2.41
CA LEU A 47 -9.59 8.56 -3.25
C LEU A 47 -11.07 8.59 -3.65
N SER A 48 -11.33 8.42 -4.95
CA SER A 48 -12.67 8.11 -5.44
C SER A 48 -13.16 6.74 -4.92
N PRO A 49 -14.47 6.42 -4.98
CA PRO A 49 -14.99 5.14 -4.52
C PRO A 49 -14.29 3.94 -5.16
N LEU A 50 -14.06 3.96 -6.48
CA LEU A 50 -13.41 2.86 -7.20
C LEU A 50 -11.92 2.71 -6.84
N GLU A 51 -11.19 3.80 -6.59
CA GLU A 51 -9.79 3.74 -6.14
C GLU A 51 -9.68 3.19 -4.72
N ARG A 52 -10.66 3.47 -3.85
CA ARG A 52 -10.77 2.85 -2.52
C ARG A 52 -11.12 1.37 -2.62
N GLU A 53 -12.06 0.99 -3.48
CA GLU A 53 -12.37 -0.43 -3.75
C GLU A 53 -11.13 -1.18 -4.28
N VAL A 54 -10.29 -0.57 -5.13
CA VAL A 54 -9.02 -1.18 -5.58
C VAL A 54 -8.05 -1.38 -4.41
N LEU A 55 -7.94 -0.42 -3.49
CA LEU A 55 -7.12 -0.57 -2.29
C LEU A 55 -7.64 -1.70 -1.38
N ASP A 56 -8.96 -1.80 -1.21
CA ASP A 56 -9.60 -2.84 -0.41
C ASP A 56 -9.43 -4.24 -1.03
N GLU A 57 -9.52 -4.37 -2.36
CA GLU A 57 -9.26 -5.64 -3.08
C GLU A 57 -7.77 -6.05 -3.03
N LEU A 58 -6.83 -5.10 -3.18
CA LEU A 58 -5.39 -5.34 -2.99
C LEU A 58 -5.10 -5.81 -1.55
N ASN A 59 -5.73 -5.18 -0.57
CA ASN A 59 -5.57 -5.51 0.84
C ASN A 59 -6.23 -6.84 1.20
N LEU A 60 -7.38 -7.18 0.62
CA LEU A 60 -8.01 -8.48 0.77
C LEU A 60 -7.14 -9.59 0.17
N ALA A 61 -6.56 -9.37 -1.02
CA ALA A 61 -5.61 -10.30 -1.62
C ALA A 61 -4.37 -10.52 -0.74
N ARG A 62 -3.75 -9.44 -0.24
CA ARG A 62 -2.55 -9.52 0.61
C ARG A 62 -2.81 -10.16 1.98
N THR A 63 -3.90 -9.78 2.66
CA THR A 63 -4.18 -10.22 4.03
C THR A 63 -4.89 -11.58 4.11
N GLN A 64 -5.67 -11.95 3.09
CA GLN A 64 -6.45 -13.19 3.06
C GLN A 64 -6.28 -13.92 1.70
N PRO A 65 -5.03 -14.24 1.27
CA PRO A 65 -4.76 -14.75 -0.08
C PRO A 65 -5.48 -16.05 -0.39
N THR A 66 -5.59 -16.96 0.58
CA THR A 66 -6.31 -18.24 0.42
C THR A 66 -7.82 -18.05 0.21
N GLN A 67 -8.41 -16.97 0.77
CA GLN A 67 -9.79 -16.57 0.47
C GLN A 67 -9.87 -15.96 -0.93
N TYR A 68 -8.94 -15.07 -1.27
CA TYR A 68 -8.91 -14.40 -2.58
C TYR A 68 -8.75 -15.38 -3.75
N ALA A 69 -8.05 -16.49 -3.53
CA ALA A 69 -7.94 -17.60 -4.46
C ALA A 69 -9.31 -18.13 -4.95
N ALA A 70 -10.36 -18.06 -4.13
CA ALA A 70 -11.70 -18.48 -4.52
C ALA A 70 -12.33 -17.54 -5.58
N PHE A 71 -12.14 -16.23 -5.46
CA PHE A 71 -12.61 -15.26 -6.44
C PHE A 71 -11.88 -15.37 -7.79
N VAL A 72 -10.61 -15.79 -7.75
CA VAL A 72 -9.82 -16.11 -8.97
C VAL A 72 -10.29 -17.44 -9.58
N ASP A 73 -10.45 -18.51 -8.80
CA ASP A 73 -10.89 -19.81 -9.29
C ASP A 73 -12.32 -19.74 -9.89
N GLU A 74 -13.17 -18.85 -9.36
CA GLU A 74 -14.46 -18.51 -9.96
C GLU A 74 -14.38 -18.04 -11.41
N TRP A 75 -13.27 -17.46 -11.88
CA TRP A 75 -13.13 -17.01 -13.27
C TRP A 75 -12.95 -18.17 -14.25
N ARG A 76 -12.60 -19.38 -13.77
CA ARG A 76 -12.44 -20.60 -14.58
C ARG A 76 -13.66 -20.87 -15.48
N LYS A 77 -14.87 -20.60 -14.99
CA LYS A 77 -16.14 -20.79 -15.72
C LYS A 77 -16.30 -19.90 -16.97
N TYR A 78 -15.43 -18.89 -17.13
CA TYR A 78 -15.40 -17.99 -18.29
C TYR A 78 -14.32 -18.37 -19.32
N TYR A 79 -13.56 -19.45 -19.11
CA TYR A 79 -12.54 -19.93 -20.05
C TYR A 79 -13.01 -21.12 -20.88
N THR A 80 -12.69 -21.10 -22.17
CA THR A 80 -12.80 -22.23 -23.10
C THR A 80 -11.48 -22.37 -23.85
N GLY A 81 -10.56 -23.17 -23.29
CA GLY A 81 -9.17 -23.21 -23.74
C GLY A 81 -8.48 -21.86 -23.51
N LYS A 82 -7.99 -21.24 -24.59
CA LYS A 82 -7.43 -19.87 -24.56
C LYS A 82 -8.47 -18.76 -24.83
N LYS A 83 -9.75 -19.07 -25.06
CA LYS A 83 -10.80 -18.04 -25.13
C LYS A 83 -11.28 -17.70 -23.73
N PHE A 84 -11.43 -16.41 -23.44
CA PHE A 84 -11.95 -15.89 -22.17
C PHE A 84 -13.16 -14.99 -22.46
N ALA A 85 -14.26 -15.16 -21.72
CA ALA A 85 -15.54 -14.49 -21.99
C ALA A 85 -16.28 -14.17 -20.68
N ARG A 86 -15.97 -13.01 -20.07
CA ARG A 86 -16.74 -12.49 -18.93
C ARG A 86 -18.10 -11.93 -19.37
N PRO A 87 -19.17 -12.04 -18.56
CA PRO A 87 -20.43 -11.36 -18.81
C PRO A 87 -20.25 -9.85 -19.03
N GLY A 88 -20.98 -9.27 -19.98
CA GLY A 88 -20.92 -7.83 -20.28
C GLY A 88 -19.65 -7.35 -20.98
N ARG A 89 -18.70 -8.24 -21.33
CA ARG A 89 -17.42 -7.90 -21.98
C ARG A 89 -17.24 -8.67 -23.29
N GLN A 90 -16.46 -8.12 -24.22
CA GLN A 90 -16.09 -8.83 -25.44
C GLN A 90 -15.19 -10.03 -25.09
N SER A 91 -15.34 -11.16 -25.78
CA SER A 91 -14.46 -12.30 -25.59
C SER A 91 -13.08 -12.03 -26.21
N ILE A 92 -12.04 -12.31 -25.45
CA ILE A 92 -10.63 -12.16 -25.85
C ILE A 92 -9.96 -13.53 -25.99
N THR A 93 -8.81 -13.56 -26.68
CA THR A 93 -7.89 -14.71 -26.65
C THR A 93 -6.73 -14.38 -25.73
N THR A 94 -6.49 -15.27 -24.77
CA THR A 94 -5.44 -15.18 -23.75
C THR A 94 -4.15 -15.86 -24.22
N TRP A 95 -3.02 -15.42 -23.67
CA TRP A 95 -1.69 -15.95 -24.01
C TRP A 95 -1.44 -17.32 -23.40
N ASP A 96 -1.73 -17.48 -22.11
CA ASP A 96 -1.53 -18.73 -21.35
C ASP A 96 -2.88 -19.42 -21.09
N GLY A 97 -3.91 -18.63 -20.79
CA GLY A 97 -5.25 -19.10 -20.51
C GLY A 97 -5.38 -19.71 -19.12
N LEU A 98 -6.03 -20.88 -19.02
CA LEU A 98 -6.24 -21.56 -17.73
C LEU A 98 -4.93 -21.84 -16.97
N ALA A 99 -3.80 -22.00 -17.66
CA ALA A 99 -2.50 -22.20 -17.01
C ALA A 99 -2.11 -21.04 -16.08
N ALA A 100 -2.31 -19.77 -16.49
CA ALA A 100 -2.03 -18.60 -15.65
C ALA A 100 -3.03 -18.48 -14.49
N LEU A 101 -4.30 -18.86 -14.70
CA LEU A 101 -5.31 -18.91 -13.65
C LEU A 101 -4.97 -19.99 -12.60
N ASP A 102 -4.60 -21.19 -13.03
CA ASP A 102 -4.20 -22.30 -12.16
C ASP A 102 -2.94 -21.97 -11.36
N GLU A 103 -1.94 -21.37 -12.01
CA GLU A 103 -0.72 -20.87 -11.39
C GLU A 103 -1.02 -19.80 -10.32
N CYS A 104 -1.90 -18.84 -10.62
CA CYS A 104 -2.33 -17.79 -9.70
C CYS A 104 -3.12 -18.36 -8.50
N VAL A 105 -4.07 -19.27 -8.73
CA VAL A 105 -4.84 -19.93 -7.66
C VAL A 105 -3.91 -20.73 -6.74
N ASN A 106 -2.91 -21.44 -7.28
CA ASN A 106 -1.93 -22.19 -6.50
C ASN A 106 -0.97 -21.26 -5.73
N PHE A 107 -0.56 -20.13 -6.32
CA PHE A 107 0.20 -19.10 -5.63
C PHE A 107 -0.61 -18.54 -4.44
N LEU A 108 -1.85 -18.10 -4.65
CA LEU A 108 -2.70 -17.52 -3.59
C LEU A 108 -3.06 -18.53 -2.49
N ARG A 109 -3.15 -19.83 -2.81
CA ARG A 109 -3.34 -20.90 -1.81
C ARG A 109 -2.09 -21.20 -0.98
N SER A 110 -0.90 -20.79 -1.43
CA SER A 110 0.39 -21.03 -0.74
C SER A 110 1.09 -19.76 -0.24
N ALA A 111 0.62 -18.58 -0.64
CA ALA A 111 1.17 -17.29 -0.22
C ALA A 111 0.98 -17.04 1.28
N THR A 112 2.04 -16.59 1.95
CA THR A 112 1.97 -16.10 3.33
C THR A 112 1.20 -14.77 3.36
N PRO A 113 0.22 -14.58 4.26
CA PRO A 113 -0.46 -13.31 4.44
C PRO A 113 0.51 -12.16 4.72
N LEU A 114 0.31 -11.02 4.05
CA LEU A 114 1.08 -9.80 4.21
C LEU A 114 0.23 -8.69 4.86
N PRO A 115 0.86 -7.72 5.53
CA PRO A 115 0.17 -6.51 6.00
C PRO A 115 -0.55 -5.79 4.87
N ALA A 116 -1.71 -5.22 5.20
CA ALA A 116 -2.43 -4.28 4.35
C ALA A 116 -1.55 -3.07 4.02
N LEU A 117 -1.66 -2.60 2.78
CA LEU A 117 -1.05 -1.37 2.29
C LEU A 117 -1.83 -0.17 2.84
N GLN A 118 -1.08 0.81 3.35
CA GLN A 118 -1.60 2.15 3.60
C GLN A 118 -1.71 2.91 2.28
N SER A 119 -2.47 4.00 2.26
CA SER A 119 -2.51 4.92 1.11
C SER A 119 -1.90 6.28 1.48
N ALA A 120 -1.19 6.88 0.52
CA ALA A 120 -0.62 8.22 0.66
C ALA A 120 -1.12 9.14 -0.46
N LYS A 121 -1.28 10.43 -0.15
CA LYS A 121 -1.88 11.42 -1.04
C LYS A 121 -0.93 11.76 -2.19
N GLY A 122 0.33 12.07 -1.90
CA GLY A 122 1.35 12.34 -2.92
C GLY A 122 1.60 11.15 -3.84
N LEU A 123 1.52 9.93 -3.30
CA LEU A 123 1.65 8.70 -4.09
C LEU A 123 0.43 8.48 -5.01
N HIS A 124 -0.79 8.77 -4.55
CA HIS A 124 -1.98 8.83 -5.42
C HIS A 124 -1.83 9.92 -6.51
N LEU A 125 -1.27 11.09 -6.19
CA LEU A 125 -1.03 12.15 -7.17
C LEU A 125 -0.01 11.74 -8.25
N ALA A 126 1.02 10.95 -7.90
CA ALA A 126 1.97 10.38 -8.87
C ALA A 126 1.29 9.39 -9.83
N ALA A 127 0.51 8.45 -9.29
CA ALA A 127 -0.28 7.52 -10.09
C ALA A 127 -1.29 8.25 -10.99
N LEU A 128 -1.88 9.36 -10.50
CA LEU A 128 -2.85 10.18 -11.23
C LEU A 128 -2.19 11.02 -12.34
N ASP A 129 -0.97 11.50 -12.14
CA ASP A 129 -0.15 12.16 -13.17
C ASP A 129 0.09 11.19 -14.33
N HIS A 130 0.53 9.96 -14.04
CA HIS A 130 0.74 8.93 -15.08
C HIS A 130 -0.56 8.45 -15.72
N ALA A 131 -1.61 8.18 -14.95
CA ALA A 131 -2.91 7.75 -15.48
C ALA A 131 -3.51 8.79 -16.45
N ARG A 132 -3.26 10.08 -16.21
CA ARG A 132 -3.62 11.18 -17.12
C ARG A 132 -2.73 11.21 -18.36
N ASP A 133 -1.42 11.13 -18.20
CA ASP A 133 -0.46 11.13 -19.33
C ASP A 133 -0.70 9.96 -20.28
N LEU A 134 -0.86 8.73 -19.76
CA LEU A 134 -1.29 7.57 -20.54
C LEU A 134 -2.64 7.81 -21.22
N GLY A 135 -3.55 8.55 -20.59
CA GLY A 135 -4.87 8.89 -21.12
C GLY A 135 -4.83 9.86 -22.29
N THR A 136 -4.00 10.91 -22.22
CA THR A 136 -3.92 12.00 -23.21
C THR A 136 -2.97 11.71 -24.36
N SER A 137 -1.81 11.10 -24.09
CA SER A 137 -0.80 10.76 -25.11
C SER A 137 -1.14 9.49 -25.90
N GLY A 138 -2.01 8.63 -25.36
CA GLY A 138 -2.36 7.34 -25.94
C GLY A 138 -1.31 6.24 -25.76
N ILE A 139 -0.20 6.50 -25.05
CA ILE A 139 0.85 5.49 -24.81
C ILE A 139 0.44 4.44 -23.76
N THR A 140 1.29 3.43 -23.59
CA THR A 140 1.18 2.35 -22.60
C THR A 140 2.54 2.04 -21.97
N GLY A 141 2.51 1.44 -20.78
CA GLY A 141 3.69 1.05 -20.00
C GLY A 141 4.14 2.11 -18.98
N HIS A 142 5.28 1.85 -18.34
CA HIS A 142 5.75 2.61 -17.17
C HIS A 142 6.40 3.96 -17.50
N ARG A 143 6.75 4.21 -18.76
CA ARG A 143 7.41 5.44 -19.20
C ARG A 143 6.37 6.48 -19.60
N GLY A 144 6.43 7.68 -19.02
CA GLY A 144 5.59 8.81 -19.41
C GLY A 144 6.02 9.43 -20.74
N SER A 145 5.17 10.26 -21.34
CA SER A 145 5.44 10.96 -22.60
C SER A 145 6.56 12.01 -22.47
N ASP A 146 6.80 12.50 -21.26
CA ASP A 146 7.95 13.32 -20.86
C ASP A 146 9.25 12.52 -20.67
N GLY A 147 9.19 11.20 -20.82
CA GLY A 147 10.30 10.26 -20.61
C GLY A 147 10.46 9.77 -19.16
N SER A 148 9.64 10.25 -18.21
CA SER A 148 9.72 9.87 -16.79
C SER A 148 9.49 8.38 -16.53
N MET A 149 10.08 7.88 -15.45
CA MET A 149 9.79 6.58 -14.84
C MET A 149 9.10 6.81 -13.48
N PRO A 150 8.47 5.79 -12.85
CA PRO A 150 7.68 5.96 -11.63
C PRO A 150 8.40 6.73 -10.53
N GLU A 151 9.68 6.47 -10.31
CA GLU A 151 10.52 7.12 -9.29
C GLU A 151 10.53 8.64 -9.47
N ALA A 152 10.75 9.11 -10.71
CA ALA A 152 10.78 10.52 -11.09
C ALA A 152 9.38 11.17 -11.20
N ARG A 153 8.30 10.39 -11.05
CA ARG A 153 6.92 10.90 -10.85
C ARG A 153 6.59 11.00 -9.37
N VAL A 154 6.88 9.96 -8.59
CA VAL A 154 6.67 9.90 -7.14
C VAL A 154 7.47 10.99 -6.41
N GLU A 155 8.69 11.28 -6.85
CA GLU A 155 9.54 12.35 -6.30
C GLU A 155 9.00 13.79 -6.54
N ARG A 156 7.98 13.98 -7.40
CA ARG A 156 7.31 15.28 -7.59
C ARG A 156 6.43 15.64 -6.40
N PHE A 157 5.90 14.64 -5.69
CA PHE A 157 4.83 14.78 -4.71
C PHE A 157 5.25 14.36 -3.28
N GLY A 158 6.50 13.94 -3.08
CA GLY A 158 7.03 13.52 -1.79
C GLY A 158 8.32 12.72 -1.91
N ARG A 159 8.67 11.96 -0.88
CA ARG A 159 9.86 11.11 -0.84
C ARG A 159 9.49 9.66 -0.51
N TRP A 160 9.75 8.76 -1.46
CA TRP A 160 9.66 7.31 -1.26
C TRP A 160 10.86 6.77 -0.49
N MET A 161 10.71 5.57 0.08
CA MET A 161 11.71 4.94 0.95
C MET A 161 11.79 3.43 0.70
N ASN A 162 12.99 2.87 0.88
CA ASN A 162 13.36 1.44 0.77
C ASN A 162 13.27 0.86 -0.65
N SER A 163 12.08 0.88 -1.24
CA SER A 163 11.78 0.26 -2.54
C SER A 163 10.60 0.97 -3.19
N ILE A 164 10.48 0.81 -4.50
CA ILE A 164 9.44 1.39 -5.35
C ILE A 164 9.11 0.41 -6.49
N GLY A 165 7.90 0.47 -7.03
CA GLY A 165 7.49 -0.28 -8.22
C GLY A 165 6.08 0.13 -8.65
N GLU A 166 5.79 0.04 -9.94
CA GLU A 166 4.50 0.41 -10.53
C GLU A 166 3.83 -0.82 -11.16
N THR A 167 2.51 -0.86 -11.11
CA THR A 167 1.66 -1.82 -11.81
C THR A 167 0.56 -1.07 -12.55
N ILE A 168 0.27 -1.46 -13.81
CA ILE A 168 -0.76 -0.80 -14.62
C ILE A 168 -1.69 -1.85 -15.22
N VAL A 169 -3.01 -1.63 -15.12
CA VAL A 169 -4.03 -2.47 -15.77
C VAL A 169 -4.94 -1.64 -16.67
N TYR A 170 -5.31 -2.24 -17.80
CA TYR A 170 -6.05 -1.60 -18.90
C TYR A 170 -7.38 -2.33 -19.15
N ASP A 171 -8.39 -1.59 -19.62
CA ASP A 171 -9.67 -2.10 -20.11
C ASP A 171 -10.39 -3.08 -19.14
N VAL A 172 -10.42 -2.67 -17.87
CA VAL A 172 -11.05 -3.36 -16.75
C VAL A 172 -12.00 -2.42 -16.01
N ASP A 173 -13.04 -3.01 -15.45
CA ASP A 173 -14.35 -2.40 -15.21
C ASP A 173 -14.77 -2.32 -13.73
N THR A 174 -14.14 -3.13 -12.87
CA THR A 174 -14.40 -3.19 -11.42
C THR A 174 -13.09 -3.41 -10.68
N ALA A 175 -12.99 -2.96 -9.43
CA ALA A 175 -11.80 -3.13 -8.59
C ALA A 175 -11.34 -4.59 -8.50
N ARG A 176 -12.27 -5.53 -8.27
CA ARG A 176 -11.98 -6.96 -8.24
C ARG A 176 -11.48 -7.48 -9.58
N ALA A 177 -12.01 -6.99 -10.70
CA ALA A 177 -11.49 -7.36 -12.03
C ALA A 177 -10.11 -6.76 -12.31
N MET A 178 -9.82 -5.54 -11.82
CA MET A 178 -8.48 -4.94 -11.89
C MET A 178 -7.47 -5.83 -11.17
N VAL A 179 -7.71 -6.13 -9.89
CA VAL A 179 -6.79 -6.93 -9.06
C VAL A 179 -6.67 -8.37 -9.55
N ILE A 180 -7.76 -9.05 -9.96
CA ILE A 180 -7.67 -10.42 -10.50
C ILE A 180 -6.86 -10.47 -11.81
N ASN A 181 -6.99 -9.51 -12.73
CA ASN A 181 -6.16 -9.49 -13.95
C ASN A 181 -4.68 -9.35 -13.59
N LEU A 182 -4.34 -8.47 -12.65
CA LEU A 182 -2.96 -8.25 -12.18
C LEU A 182 -2.37 -9.43 -11.40
N LEU A 183 -3.20 -10.30 -10.83
CA LEU A 183 -2.77 -11.52 -10.15
C LEU A 183 -2.65 -12.72 -11.10
N ILE A 184 -3.54 -12.86 -12.09
CA ILE A 184 -3.41 -13.87 -13.14
C ILE A 184 -2.21 -13.55 -14.04
N ASP A 185 -2.07 -12.28 -14.43
CA ASP A 185 -0.94 -11.71 -15.18
C ASP A 185 -0.62 -12.50 -16.47
N ASP A 186 -1.68 -12.85 -17.22
CA ASP A 186 -1.65 -13.66 -18.45
C ASP A 186 -0.77 -13.02 -19.53
N GLY A 187 0.18 -13.79 -20.07
CA GLY A 187 1.14 -13.30 -21.06
C GLY A 187 2.28 -12.41 -20.53
N VAL A 188 2.34 -12.12 -19.22
CA VAL A 188 3.45 -11.37 -18.60
C VAL A 188 4.49 -12.35 -18.03
N PRO A 189 5.72 -12.40 -18.59
CA PRO A 189 6.78 -13.29 -18.10
C PRO A 189 7.12 -13.00 -16.64
N GLY A 190 7.16 -14.04 -15.80
CA GLY A 190 7.47 -13.92 -14.37
C GLY A 190 6.38 -13.30 -13.50
N ARG A 191 5.21 -12.94 -14.07
CA ARG A 191 4.05 -12.37 -13.36
C ARG A 191 4.40 -11.15 -12.51
N GLY A 192 5.11 -10.21 -13.11
CA GLY A 192 5.67 -9.03 -12.43
C GLY A 192 4.65 -8.24 -11.61
N HIS A 193 3.40 -8.13 -12.06
CA HIS A 193 2.37 -7.41 -11.33
C HIS A 193 1.91 -8.16 -10.08
N ARG A 194 1.74 -9.50 -10.16
CA ARG A 194 1.47 -10.35 -8.99
C ARG A 194 2.61 -10.25 -7.97
N MET A 195 3.85 -10.28 -8.45
CA MET A 195 5.03 -10.18 -7.59
C MET A 195 5.18 -8.81 -6.94
N ASN A 196 4.75 -7.71 -7.59
CA ASN A 196 4.62 -6.40 -6.95
C ASN A 196 3.56 -6.40 -5.84
N ILE A 197 2.35 -6.89 -6.12
CA ILE A 197 1.24 -6.92 -5.13
C ILE A 197 1.65 -7.72 -3.88
N PHE A 198 2.39 -8.83 -4.06
CA PHE A 198 2.89 -9.69 -2.99
C PHE A 198 4.34 -9.42 -2.56
N ASN A 199 4.90 -8.24 -2.87
CA ASN A 199 6.19 -7.84 -2.33
C ASN A 199 6.02 -7.47 -0.84
N PRO A 200 6.70 -8.15 0.10
CA PRO A 200 6.65 -7.82 1.54
C PRO A 200 7.38 -6.50 1.86
N GLY A 201 8.23 -6.02 0.95
CA GLY A 201 8.92 -4.74 1.08
C GLY A 201 8.04 -3.52 0.82
N TYR A 202 6.83 -3.68 0.25
CA TYR A 202 5.89 -2.57 0.04
C TYR A 202 4.87 -2.48 1.19
N THR A 203 4.66 -1.25 1.66
CA THR A 203 3.81 -0.89 2.81
C THR A 203 2.81 0.22 2.51
N VAL A 204 3.05 1.01 1.46
CA VAL A 204 2.19 2.13 1.03
C VAL A 204 1.91 1.99 -0.48
N ALA A 205 0.69 2.33 -0.90
CA ALA A 205 0.29 2.39 -2.30
C ALA A 205 -0.39 3.72 -2.67
N GLY A 206 -0.18 4.16 -3.91
CA GLY A 206 -0.90 5.24 -4.57
C GLY A 206 -1.67 4.65 -5.73
N ILE A 207 -2.97 4.92 -5.81
CA ILE A 207 -3.87 4.30 -6.78
C ILE A 207 -4.63 5.41 -7.50
N ALA A 208 -4.62 5.38 -8.83
CA ALA A 208 -5.42 6.27 -9.65
C ALA A 208 -6.12 5.52 -10.77
N VAL A 209 -7.39 5.87 -11.04
CA VAL A 209 -8.17 5.32 -12.16
C VAL A 209 -8.49 6.43 -13.17
N GLY A 210 -7.77 6.42 -14.29
CA GLY A 210 -7.97 7.35 -15.40
C GLY A 210 -9.31 7.11 -16.10
N SER A 211 -10.10 8.18 -16.22
CA SER A 211 -11.36 8.21 -16.96
C SER A 211 -11.14 7.90 -18.45
N GLN A 212 -11.95 6.98 -18.99
CA GLN A 212 -12.02 6.51 -20.39
C GLN A 212 -11.11 7.20 -21.42
N SER A 213 -10.03 6.51 -21.79
CA SER A 213 -9.27 6.77 -23.01
C SER A 213 -9.81 5.92 -24.17
N SER A 214 -9.26 6.10 -25.38
CA SER A 214 -9.49 5.20 -26.53
C SER A 214 -9.05 3.74 -26.28
N PHE A 215 -8.29 3.49 -25.21
CA PHE A 215 -7.86 2.17 -24.73
C PHE A 215 -8.57 1.75 -23.43
N GLY A 216 -9.77 2.29 -23.18
CA GLY A 216 -10.57 2.01 -21.99
C GLY A 216 -10.11 2.77 -20.74
N ALA A 217 -10.56 2.30 -19.58
CA ALA A 217 -10.09 2.77 -18.28
C ALA A 217 -8.66 2.26 -18.00
N LYS A 218 -7.86 3.08 -17.31
CA LYS A 218 -6.47 2.77 -16.95
C LYS A 218 -6.31 2.92 -15.44
N CYS A 219 -5.98 1.85 -14.73
CA CYS A 219 -5.63 1.93 -13.31
C CYS A 219 -4.11 1.83 -13.16
N VAL A 220 -3.51 2.87 -12.58
CA VAL A 220 -2.08 2.92 -12.22
C VAL A 220 -1.99 2.72 -10.71
N ILE A 221 -1.08 1.87 -10.27
CA ILE A 221 -0.82 1.56 -8.87
C ILE A 221 0.69 1.66 -8.62
N ASP A 222 1.12 2.72 -7.94
CA ASP A 222 2.47 2.88 -7.41
C ASP A 222 2.56 2.25 -6.02
N PHE A 223 3.59 1.43 -5.77
CA PHE A 223 3.89 0.83 -4.47
C PHE A 223 5.25 1.31 -3.96
N VAL A 224 5.35 1.56 -2.65
CA VAL A 224 6.63 1.90 -1.99
C VAL A 224 6.77 1.25 -0.62
N GLY A 225 8.01 1.07 -0.17
CA GLY A 225 8.33 0.56 1.17
C GLY A 225 8.20 1.59 2.30
N GLY A 226 7.86 2.83 1.97
CA GLY A 226 7.48 3.91 2.86
C GLY A 226 7.36 5.22 2.07
N PHE A 227 6.54 6.15 2.54
CA PHE A 227 6.35 7.45 1.90
C PHE A 227 6.35 8.59 2.92
N ALA A 228 6.91 9.73 2.54
CA ALA A 228 6.74 11.00 3.23
C ALA A 228 6.13 12.00 2.24
N GLU A 229 4.99 12.60 2.60
CA GLU A 229 4.30 13.61 1.79
C GLU A 229 5.22 14.81 1.50
N GLY A 230 5.14 15.37 0.30
CA GLY A 230 5.75 16.66 -0.03
C GLY A 230 5.03 17.83 0.64
N GLU A 231 5.68 18.98 0.72
CA GLU A 231 5.01 20.20 1.17
C GLU A 231 3.91 20.61 0.18
N ALA A 232 2.75 21.03 0.71
CA ALA A 232 1.57 21.35 -0.10
C ALA A 232 1.70 22.74 -0.76
N GLY A 233 2.61 22.88 -1.73
CA GLY A 233 2.91 24.17 -2.37
C GLY A 233 3.42 24.07 -3.81
N ASP A 234 2.84 24.93 -4.67
CA ASP A 234 3.44 25.50 -5.88
C ASP A 234 3.84 24.56 -7.05
N HIS A 235 2.98 23.60 -7.42
CA HIS A 235 2.92 23.12 -8.81
C HIS A 235 2.30 24.19 -9.74
N GLN A 236 3.04 25.29 -9.96
CA GLN A 236 2.79 26.14 -11.11
C GLN A 236 3.04 25.36 -12.41
N SER A 237 2.12 25.50 -13.36
CA SER A 237 2.30 24.96 -14.71
C SER A 237 3.57 25.55 -15.34
N GLY A 238 4.42 24.68 -15.87
CA GLY A 238 5.75 25.01 -16.39
C GLY A 238 5.70 25.90 -17.63
N THR A 239 5.46 27.19 -17.45
CA THR A 239 5.54 28.19 -18.51
C THR A 239 7.00 28.59 -18.73
N SER A 240 7.50 28.32 -19.93
CA SER A 240 8.91 28.46 -20.28
C SER A 240 9.45 29.87 -20.02
N ARG A 241 10.37 30.01 -19.05
CA ARG A 241 11.20 31.22 -18.91
C ARG A 241 12.22 31.28 -20.04
N THR A 242 11.81 31.85 -21.17
CA THR A 242 12.67 32.18 -22.30
C THR A 242 13.86 33.01 -21.82
N ARG A 243 15.07 32.45 -21.87
CA ARG A 243 16.30 33.20 -21.57
C ARG A 243 16.48 34.30 -22.62
N GLN A 244 16.25 35.56 -22.24
CA GLN A 244 16.76 36.68 -23.01
C GLN A 244 18.29 36.60 -23.08
N ARG A 245 18.84 36.64 -24.29
CA ARG A 245 20.25 36.93 -24.54
C ARG A 245 20.36 38.44 -24.78
N THR A 246 21.01 39.15 -23.87
CA THR A 246 21.56 40.48 -24.15
C THR A 246 22.89 40.31 -24.89
N PRO A 247 23.17 41.09 -25.95
CA PRO A 247 24.54 41.36 -26.38
C PRO A 247 25.27 42.26 -25.39
#